data_AF-A0A344TW95-F1
#
_entry.id   AF-A0A344TW95-F1
#
_cell.length_a   1.000
_cell.length_b   1.000
_cell.length_c   1.000
_cell.angle_alpha   90.00
_cell.angle_beta   90.00
_cell.angle_gamma   90.00
#
_symmetry.space_group_name_H-M   'P 1'
#
loop_
_entity.id
_entity.type
_entity.pdbx_description
1 polymer ?
#
loop_
_entity_poly.entity_id
_entity_poly.type
_entity_poly.pdbx_seq_one_letter_code
_entity_poly.pdbx_strand_id
1 'polypeptide(L)' 'MVRGLWQQVEQRDPFPVPDPDPADPTCDVCAALVVQRTECYRLRDRSGVVDCNVEIRQHPHTEVSR' A
#
# COMPACT_ATOMS: atom_id res chain seq x y z
N MET A 1 -8.53 -37.78 12.22
CA MET A 1 -7.73 -37.50 11.01
C MET A 1 -8.46 -36.46 10.18
N VAL A 2 -8.14 -35.17 10.35
CA VAL A 2 -8.68 -34.13 9.45
C VAL A 2 -7.75 -34.08 8.26
N ARG A 3 -8.19 -34.59 7.11
CA ARG A 3 -7.51 -34.33 5.82
C ARG A 3 -7.76 -32.86 5.50
N GLY A 4 -6.80 -32.01 5.87
CA GLY A 4 -6.86 -30.58 5.60
C GLY A 4 -6.86 -30.33 4.09
N LEU A 5 -8.00 -29.92 3.57
CA LEU A 5 -8.17 -29.40 2.22
C LEU A 5 -7.63 -27.96 2.16
N TRP A 6 -6.35 -27.77 2.46
CA TRP A 6 -5.66 -26.53 2.13
C TRP A 6 -5.08 -26.72 0.73
N GLN A 7 -5.75 -26.15 -0.27
CA GLN A 7 -5.20 -26.08 -1.62
C GLN A 7 -4.23 -24.91 -1.69
N GLN A 8 -2.98 -25.20 -2.01
CA GLN A 8 -2.00 -24.20 -2.41
C GLN A 8 -2.51 -23.51 -3.67
N VAL A 9 -2.79 -22.21 -3.59
CA VAL A 9 -3.13 -21.40 -4.77
C VAL A 9 -1.86 -20.81 -5.38
N GLU A 10 -1.83 -20.67 -6.71
CA GLU A 10 -0.73 -19.99 -7.38
C GLU A 10 -0.81 -18.49 -7.09
N GLN A 11 0.29 -17.92 -6.60
CA GLN A 11 0.38 -16.49 -6.32
C GLN A 11 0.47 -15.73 -7.64
N ARG A 12 -0.62 -15.06 -8.03
CA ARG A 12 -0.73 -14.34 -9.31
C ARG A 12 0.08 -13.03 -9.34
N ASP A 13 0.29 -12.43 -8.18
CA ASP A 13 0.95 -11.13 -8.09
C ASP A 13 2.47 -11.26 -7.95
N PRO A 14 3.25 -10.43 -8.68
CA PRO A 14 4.69 -10.39 -8.52
C PRO A 14 5.03 -9.94 -7.10
N PHE A 15 5.69 -10.83 -6.37
CA PHE A 15 6.11 -10.56 -4.99
C PHE A 15 7.63 -10.45 -4.93
N PRO A 16 8.16 -9.43 -4.21
CA PRO A 16 7.42 -8.42 -3.45
C PRO A 16 6.85 -7.30 -4.33
N VAL A 17 5.67 -6.78 -3.97
CA VAL A 17 5.09 -5.58 -4.58
C VAL A 17 5.83 -4.36 -4.04
N PRO A 18 6.35 -3.46 -4.89
CA PRO A 18 7.01 -2.25 -4.42
C PRO A 18 6.03 -1.29 -3.73
N ASP A 19 6.57 -0.42 -2.89
CA ASP A 19 5.85 0.70 -2.32
C ASP A 19 5.29 1.60 -3.43
N PRO A 20 4.04 2.11 -3.31
CA PRO A 20 3.47 3.02 -4.27
C PRO A 20 4.11 4.40 -4.16
N ASP A 21 4.30 5.03 -5.31
CA ASP A 21 4.53 6.47 -5.39
C ASP A 21 3.20 7.23 -5.20
N PRO A 22 3.24 8.46 -4.67
CA PRO A 22 2.07 9.33 -4.63
C PRO A 22 1.57 9.58 -6.06
N ALA A 23 0.28 9.36 -6.30
CA ALA A 23 -0.31 9.52 -7.63
C ALA A 23 -0.30 10.98 -8.12
N ASP A 24 -0.39 11.96 -7.20
CA ASP A 24 -0.14 13.38 -7.47
C ASP A 24 0.91 13.93 -6.48
N PRO A 25 2.07 14.41 -6.95
CA PRO A 25 3.12 14.98 -6.09
C PRO A 25 2.74 16.33 -5.48
N THR A 26 1.68 17.00 -5.96
CA THR A 26 1.17 18.26 -5.42
C THR A 26 0.06 18.07 -4.38
N CYS A 27 -0.41 16.84 -4.18
CA CYS A 27 -1.41 16.54 -3.17
C CYS A 27 -0.76 16.46 -1.78
N ASP A 28 -1.12 17.40 -0.92
CA ASP A 28 -0.63 17.46 0.46
C ASP A 28 -0.95 16.18 1.25
N VAL A 29 -2.07 15.51 0.97
CA VAL A 29 -2.43 14.25 1.64
C VAL A 29 -1.46 13.13 1.27
N CYS A 30 -1.17 12.98 -0.02
CA CYS A 30 -0.22 11.96 -0.47
C CYS A 30 1.20 12.27 0.00
N ALA A 31 1.61 13.55 0.03
CA ALA A 31 2.88 13.95 0.61
C ALA A 31 2.97 13.62 2.12
N ALA A 32 1.91 13.90 2.87
CA ALA A 32 1.84 13.57 4.30
C ALA A 32 1.92 12.06 4.55
N LEU A 33 1.21 11.25 3.74
CA LEU A 33 1.26 9.79 3.83
C LEU A 33 2.65 9.23 3.52
N VAL A 34 3.39 9.81 2.56
CA VAL A 34 4.78 9.41 2.29
C VAL A 34 5.68 9.68 3.52
N VAL A 35 5.53 10.84 4.16
CA VAL A 35 6.29 11.18 5.39
C VAL A 35 5.92 10.22 6.52
N GLN A 36 4.63 9.94 6.72
CA GLN A 36 4.15 9.00 7.73
C GLN A 36 4.69 7.58 7.49
N ARG A 37 4.70 7.12 6.23
CA ARG A 37 5.29 5.83 5.85
C ARG A 37 6.77 5.76 6.21
N THR A 38 7.55 6.81 5.95
CA THR A 38 8.96 6.87 6.33
C THR A 38 9.14 6.75 7.84
N GLU A 39 8.27 7.37 8.62
CA GLU A 39 8.29 7.26 10.09
C GLU A 39 7.91 5.85 10.57
N CYS A 40 6.89 5.21 9.98
CA CYS A 40 6.55 3.82 10.28
C CYS A 40 7.72 2.87 9.96
N TYR A 41 8.45 3.10 8.86
CA TYR A 41 9.69 2.35 8.59
C TYR A 41 10.75 2.56 9.67
N ARG A 42 10.96 3.81 10.12
CA ARG A 42 11.91 4.15 11.18
C ARG A 42 11.56 3.44 12.49
N LEU A 43 10.28 3.33 12.81
CA LEU A 43 9.76 2.64 13.98
C LEU A 43 9.69 1.11 13.83
N ARG A 44 10.01 0.58 12.64
CA ARG A 44 9.82 -0.82 12.24
C ARG A 44 8.36 -1.30 12.32
N ASP A 45 7.42 -0.37 12.27
CA ASP A 45 5.99 -0.65 12.19
C ASP A 45 5.61 -0.98 10.75
N ARG A 46 5.61 -2.28 10.42
CA ARG A 46 5.23 -2.77 9.09
C ARG A 46 3.73 -2.69 8.83
N SER A 47 2.90 -2.66 9.87
CA SER A 47 1.45 -2.49 9.72
C SER A 47 1.17 -1.09 9.21
N GLY A 48 1.71 -0.06 9.89
CA GLY A 48 1.53 1.33 9.48
C GLY A 48 2.08 1.64 8.09
N VAL A 49 3.18 0.99 7.68
CA VAL A 49 3.68 1.07 6.29
C VAL A 49 2.64 0.56 5.29
N VAL A 50 2.05 -0.60 5.56
CA VAL A 50 1.02 -1.20 4.69
C VAL A 50 -0.21 -0.31 4.63
N ASP A 51 -0.65 0.24 5.77
CA ASP A 51 -1.80 1.16 5.82
C ASP A 51 -1.54 2.39 4.95
N CYS A 52 -0.39 3.06 5.11
CA CYS A 52 -0.02 4.21 4.26
C CYS A 52 0.03 3.83 2.77
N ASN A 53 0.53 2.65 2.44
CA ASN A 53 0.60 2.14 1.07
C ASN A 53 -0.78 1.83 0.47
N VAL A 54 -1.76 1.44 1.28
CA VAL A 54 -3.14 1.26 0.82
C VAL A 54 -3.78 2.63 0.57
N GLU A 55 -3.65 3.56 1.51
CA GLU A 55 -4.20 4.90 1.40
C GLU A 55 -3.65 5.66 0.19
N ILE A 56 -2.33 5.61 -0.07
CA ILE A 56 -1.73 6.24 -1.25
C ILE A 56 -2.33 5.69 -2.56
N ARG A 57 -2.59 4.38 -2.65
CA ARG A 57 -3.16 3.76 -3.86
C ARG A 57 -4.63 4.09 -4.06
N GLN A 58 -5.36 4.25 -2.96
CA GLN A 58 -6.80 4.45 -2.99
C GLN A 58 -7.20 5.93 -2.90
N HIS A 59 -6.24 6.83 -2.65
CA HIS A 59 -6.52 8.25 -2.51
C HIS A 59 -7.09 8.81 -3.82
N PRO A 60 -8.33 9.33 -3.79
CA PRO A 60 -8.97 9.82 -5.00
C PRO A 60 -8.35 11.14 -5.43
N HIS A 61 -7.48 11.11 -6.42
CA HIS A 61 -7.15 12.28 -7.22
C HIS A 61 -8.24 12.38 -8.28
N THR A 62 -9.22 13.24 -8.05
CA THR A 62 -10.20 13.52 -9.10
C THR A 62 -9.42 14.08 -10.28
N GLU A 63 -9.22 13.29 -11.33
CA GLU A 63 -9.18 13.89 -12.65
C GLU A 63 -10.43 14.77 -12.71
N VAL A 64 -10.28 16.05 -13.05
CA VAL A 64 -11.39 16.76 -13.67
C VAL A 64 -11.77 15.88 -14.88
N SER A 65 -12.78 15.03 -14.70
CA SER A 65 -13.39 14.30 -15.81
C SER A 65 -13.84 15.38 -16.79
N ARG A 66 -13.19 15.42 -17.95
CA ARG A 66 -13.67 16.19 -19.09
C ARG A 66 -14.49 15.29 -19.99
#